data_AF-A0A2V7YV56-F1
#
_entry.id   AF-A0A2V7YV56-F1
#
_cell.length_a   1.000
_cell.length_b   1.000
_cell.length_c   1.000
_cell.angle_alpha   90.00
_cell.angle_beta   90.00
_cell.angle_gamma   90.00
#
_symmetry.space_group_name_H-M   'P 1'
#
loop_
_entity.id
_entity.type
_entity.pdbx_description
1 polymer ?
#
loop_
_entity_poly.entity_id
_entity_poly.type
_entity_poly.pdbx_seq_one_letter_code
_entity_poly.pdbx_strand_id
1 'polypeptide(L)'
;MRESATGPDVLLIDPAPMNPNHTTSVGIESVSNDGKTLAYFVRQGGADEVEVHFYDVDARHDVGSPLSVSRYPGVSLTPDGRTTYFSRYTGKDQHVYRRAVSGGEEQALFGEGYGPDKIVGSGISDDGRYLLIQVAYGSAAKKTEEYFKDLNSDGPIQTIVNDVEARFSVDEADGKLILQTNWNAPNERVMITDIATPQRANWKELVPENKNAALQGVSTAGGKLYLRYLENVKPRVVGYTLDGQPQEEIKFETLGTVTNLAGTWDSPVAFYSFSSFAVPPTIYAYDITSHQSAQFFRINAPVNSADFNVEQVWYTSKDGTRVPMFVMYKKGMQRTGANPTLLTGYGGFVLSSLPNFSPNAVTWTENGGVYALANLRGGGEFGEAWHRAGMRENKQNVFDDFESAAQYLIDQHYTSPQHLGISGGSNGGLLVTAFLTQRPDLVKAVVCSYPLIDMIRYQRFLVARFWVPEYGSSEDPEQFKLRYPRRAAACAQDDRDDAGEHRLEQSSASPLPRLQRPLGRRAAERAGQQPGRDPRIFDVAVAVAVAGSGWRVG
;
A
#
# COMPACT_ATOMS: atom_id res chain seq x y z
N MET A 1 -20.12 9.16 14.63
CA MET A 1 -21.35 8.38 14.36
C MET A 1 -22.45 9.34 13.94
N ARG A 2 -23.35 8.93 13.04
CA ARG A 2 -24.61 9.65 12.79
C ARG A 2 -25.77 8.68 12.97
N GLU A 3 -26.89 9.15 13.52
CA GLU A 3 -28.13 8.36 13.62
C GLU A 3 -28.90 8.31 12.29
N SER A 4 -28.61 9.22 11.37
CA SER A 4 -29.14 9.23 10.00
C SER A 4 -28.12 9.87 9.04
N ALA A 5 -28.30 9.68 7.73
CA ALA A 5 -27.40 10.22 6.71
C ALA A 5 -27.15 11.74 6.84
N THR A 6 -28.17 12.48 7.27
CA THR A 6 -28.15 13.95 7.46
C THR A 6 -28.14 14.36 8.94
N GLY A 7 -28.03 13.40 9.86
CA GLY A 7 -27.98 13.66 11.30
C GLY A 7 -26.66 14.31 11.72
N PRO A 8 -26.63 14.96 12.91
CA PRO A 8 -25.39 15.51 13.44
C PRO A 8 -24.37 14.42 13.76
N ASP A 9 -23.09 14.78 13.68
CA ASP A 9 -21.99 13.90 14.09
C ASP A 9 -21.90 13.83 15.62
N VAL A 10 -21.89 12.60 16.13
CA VAL A 10 -21.67 12.27 17.55
C VAL A 10 -20.29 11.64 17.72
N LEU A 11 -19.51 12.21 18.64
CA LEU A 11 -18.19 11.71 19.04
C LEU A 11 -18.32 10.37 19.77
N LEU A 12 -17.51 9.39 19.38
CA LEU A 12 -17.41 8.09 20.06
C LEU A 12 -16.08 7.95 20.79
N ILE A 13 -14.98 8.00 20.03
CA ILE A 13 -13.62 7.85 20.54
C ILE A 13 -12.86 9.16 20.31
N ASP A 14 -12.28 9.71 21.38
CA ASP A 14 -11.40 10.87 21.32
C ASP A 14 -9.96 10.45 21.71
N PRO A 15 -9.01 10.44 20.75
CA PRO A 15 -7.62 10.13 21.06
C PRO A 15 -6.88 11.27 21.78
N ALA A 16 -7.39 12.51 21.74
CA ALA A 16 -6.69 13.68 22.28
C ALA A 16 -6.34 13.57 23.78
N PRO A 17 -7.24 13.12 24.67
CA PRO A 17 -6.94 12.97 26.10
C PRO A 17 -6.15 11.69 26.44
N MET A 18 -5.99 10.74 25.51
CA MET A 18 -5.37 9.44 25.80
C MET A 18 -3.86 9.53 26.05
N ASN A 19 -3.20 10.58 25.56
CA ASN A 19 -1.78 10.82 25.79
C ASN A 19 -1.48 12.32 25.83
N PRO A 20 -0.79 12.83 26.87
CA PRO A 20 -0.53 14.26 27.04
C PRO A 20 0.34 14.88 25.93
N ASN A 21 1.05 14.07 25.15
CA ASN A 21 1.84 14.53 24.01
C ASN A 21 1.05 14.51 22.70
N HIS A 22 -0.23 14.12 22.72
CA HIS A 22 -1.08 13.94 21.54
C HIS A 22 -0.46 13.02 20.47
N THR A 23 0.29 12.00 20.91
CA THR A 23 0.92 11.01 20.03
C THR A 23 0.11 9.73 19.86
N THR A 24 -1.10 9.67 20.40
CA THR A 24 -1.99 8.52 20.22
C THR A 24 -2.80 8.68 18.94
N SER A 25 -2.90 7.61 18.16
CA SER A 25 -3.81 7.52 17.01
C SER A 25 -4.79 6.40 17.23
N VAL A 26 -6.03 6.61 16.78
CA VAL A 26 -7.08 5.59 16.80
C VAL A 26 -7.67 5.44 15.41
N GLY A 27 -8.21 4.26 15.12
CA GLY A 27 -8.95 4.02 13.89
C GLY A 27 -9.91 2.86 14.05
N ILE A 28 -10.95 2.87 13.24
CA ILE A 28 -11.98 1.82 13.22
C ILE A 28 -11.41 0.61 12.49
N GLU A 29 -11.52 -0.56 13.11
CA GLU A 29 -11.15 -1.85 12.52
C GLU A 29 -12.39 -2.57 11.96
N SER A 30 -13.49 -2.58 12.72
CA SER A 30 -14.73 -3.26 12.32
C SER A 30 -15.93 -2.69 13.10
N VAL A 31 -17.12 -2.77 12.51
CA VAL A 31 -18.38 -2.41 13.17
C VAL A 31 -19.38 -3.57 12.99
N SER A 32 -20.19 -3.87 14.01
CA SER A 32 -21.28 -4.84 13.88
C SER A 32 -22.41 -4.33 12.98
N ASN A 33 -23.22 -5.22 12.40
CA ASN A 33 -24.26 -4.82 11.43
C ASN A 33 -25.37 -3.99 12.08
N ASP A 34 -25.63 -4.19 13.37
CA ASP A 34 -26.55 -3.36 14.15
C ASP A 34 -25.97 -2.00 14.58
N GLY A 35 -24.68 -1.76 14.29
CA GLY A 35 -23.97 -0.52 14.63
C GLY A 35 -23.64 -0.36 16.12
N LYS A 36 -23.87 -1.39 16.95
CA LYS A 36 -23.78 -1.28 18.41
C LYS A 36 -22.41 -1.63 18.99
N THR A 37 -21.63 -2.42 18.27
CA THR A 37 -20.27 -2.80 18.69
C THR A 37 -19.26 -2.28 17.68
N LEU A 38 -18.26 -1.59 18.18
CA LEU A 38 -17.14 -1.06 17.41
C LEU A 38 -15.84 -1.71 17.89
N ALA A 39 -15.06 -2.27 16.98
CA ALA A 39 -13.65 -2.60 17.21
C ALA A 39 -12.79 -1.44 16.70
N TYR A 40 -11.90 -0.91 17.54
CA TYR A 40 -11.00 0.17 17.17
C TYR A 40 -9.58 -0.09 17.68
N PHE A 41 -8.59 0.28 16.88
CA PHE A 41 -7.21 0.20 17.31
C PHE A 41 -6.79 1.46 18.07
N VAL A 42 -5.86 1.29 19.00
CA VAL A 42 -5.10 2.35 19.65
C VAL A 42 -3.62 2.15 19.33
N ARG A 43 -2.99 3.18 18.80
CA ARG A 43 -1.57 3.22 18.45
C ARG A 43 -0.86 4.29 19.25
N GLN A 44 0.29 3.95 19.81
CA GLN A 44 1.16 4.91 20.51
C GLN A 44 2.33 5.34 19.61
N GLY A 45 2.38 6.62 19.27
CA GLY A 45 3.39 7.21 18.42
C GLY A 45 3.40 6.58 17.02
N GLY A 46 4.60 6.33 16.49
CA GLY A 46 4.81 5.71 15.17
C GLY A 46 5.02 4.20 15.21
N ALA A 47 4.49 3.50 16.22
CA ALA A 47 4.58 2.03 16.27
C ALA A 47 3.74 1.37 15.17
N ASP A 48 4.20 0.23 14.68
CA ASP A 48 3.38 -0.59 13.76
C ASP A 48 2.37 -1.43 14.56
N GLU A 49 2.75 -1.84 15.78
CA GLU A 49 1.91 -2.59 16.69
C GLU A 49 0.82 -1.69 17.29
N VAL A 50 -0.38 -2.27 17.44
CA VAL A 50 -1.56 -1.62 17.99
C VAL A 50 -2.21 -2.51 19.04
N GLU A 51 -2.95 -1.88 19.95
CA GLU A 51 -3.88 -2.56 20.86
C GLU A 51 -5.29 -2.43 20.28
N VAL A 52 -6.08 -3.50 20.25
CA VAL A 52 -7.45 -3.45 19.69
C VAL A 52 -8.46 -3.50 20.82
N HIS A 53 -9.29 -2.47 20.87
CA HIS A 53 -10.35 -2.29 21.85
C HIS A 53 -11.72 -2.58 21.23
N PHE A 54 -12.68 -2.91 22.09
CA PHE A 54 -14.08 -3.08 21.71
C PHE A 54 -14.92 -2.09 22.49
N TYR A 55 -15.87 -1.44 21.82
CA TYR A 55 -16.67 -0.34 22.35
C TYR A 55 -18.16 -0.60 22.12
N ASP A 56 -18.95 -0.45 23.18
CA ASP A 56 -20.40 -0.43 23.09
C ASP A 56 -20.86 1.00 22.76
N VAL A 57 -21.46 1.16 21.59
CA VAL A 57 -21.86 2.45 21.02
C VAL A 57 -23.05 3.06 21.78
N ASP A 58 -23.97 2.23 22.28
CA ASP A 58 -25.14 2.69 23.03
C ASP A 58 -24.74 3.05 24.47
N ALA A 59 -23.96 2.18 25.12
CA ALA A 59 -23.53 2.36 26.51
C ALA A 59 -22.36 3.35 26.67
N ARG A 60 -21.67 3.69 25.57
CA ARG A 60 -20.59 4.67 25.49
C ARG A 60 -19.34 4.33 26.31
N HIS A 61 -18.96 3.06 26.36
CA HIS A 61 -17.74 2.62 27.03
C HIS A 61 -17.12 1.39 26.37
N ASP A 62 -15.83 1.16 26.64
CA ASP A 62 -15.15 -0.07 26.24
C ASP A 62 -15.80 -1.30 26.92
N VAL A 63 -15.83 -2.42 26.21
CA VAL A 63 -16.36 -3.71 26.70
C VAL A 63 -15.29 -4.79 26.67
N GLY A 64 -15.31 -5.66 27.68
CA GLY A 64 -14.32 -6.72 27.82
C GLY A 64 -12.91 -6.19 28.05
N SER A 65 -11.92 -7.02 27.70
CA SER A 65 -10.51 -6.62 27.69
C SER A 65 -9.97 -6.56 26.26
N PRO A 66 -9.05 -5.63 25.95
CA PRO A 66 -8.51 -5.48 24.61
C PRO A 66 -7.77 -6.74 24.13
N LEU A 67 -7.52 -6.82 22.82
CA LEU A 67 -6.55 -7.75 22.26
C LEU A 67 -5.13 -7.26 22.59
N SER A 68 -4.18 -8.18 22.75
CA SER A 68 -2.79 -7.84 23.10
C SER A 68 -2.12 -6.94 22.04
N VAL A 69 -1.13 -6.13 22.45
CA VAL A 69 -0.39 -5.29 21.50
C VAL A 69 0.30 -6.13 20.43
N SER A 70 -0.09 -5.97 19.17
CA SER A 70 0.49 -6.70 18.04
C SER A 70 0.19 -6.03 16.69
N ARG A 71 0.68 -6.62 15.59
CA ARG A 71 0.21 -6.32 14.23
C ARG A 71 -0.97 -7.25 13.92
N TYR A 72 -2.06 -6.65 13.42
CA TYR A 72 -3.29 -7.36 13.10
C TYR A 72 -3.62 -7.26 11.60
N PRO A 73 -3.26 -8.26 10.76
CA PRO A 73 -3.60 -8.30 9.34
C PRO A 73 -5.09 -8.58 9.04
N GLY A 74 -5.98 -8.16 9.94
CA GLY A 74 -7.43 -8.37 9.85
C GLY A 74 -8.06 -8.49 11.23
N VAL A 75 -9.14 -7.74 11.45
CA VAL A 75 -10.03 -7.84 12.62
C VAL A 75 -11.45 -7.68 12.11
N SER A 76 -12.33 -8.60 12.45
CA SER A 76 -13.72 -8.60 11.97
C SER A 76 -14.66 -9.01 13.08
N LEU A 77 -15.71 -8.22 13.28
CA LEU A 77 -16.83 -8.55 14.17
C LEU A 77 -17.85 -9.40 13.42
N THR A 78 -18.50 -10.32 14.13
CA THR A 78 -19.73 -10.93 13.63
C THR A 78 -20.85 -9.89 13.53
N PRO A 79 -21.90 -10.13 12.71
CA PRO A 79 -23.01 -9.19 12.55
C PRO A 79 -23.66 -8.74 13.86
N ASP A 80 -23.70 -9.62 14.87
CA ASP A 80 -24.24 -9.35 16.20
C ASP A 80 -23.25 -8.67 17.17
N GLY A 81 -22.02 -8.43 16.75
CA GLY A 81 -20.97 -7.79 17.54
C GLY A 81 -20.44 -8.62 18.72
N ARG A 82 -20.82 -9.90 18.85
CA ARG A 82 -20.46 -10.70 20.05
C ARG A 82 -19.14 -11.45 19.92
N THR A 83 -18.74 -11.78 18.70
CA THR A 83 -17.53 -12.55 18.41
C THR A 83 -16.61 -11.72 17.51
N THR A 84 -15.31 -11.78 17.78
CA THR A 84 -14.26 -11.22 16.92
C THR A 84 -13.43 -12.35 16.32
N TYR A 85 -13.15 -12.24 15.03
CA TYR A 85 -12.15 -13.02 14.31
C TYR A 85 -11.01 -12.09 13.94
N PHE A 86 -9.78 -12.51 14.18
CA PHE A 86 -8.63 -11.65 13.93
C PHE A 86 -7.38 -12.43 13.59
N SER A 87 -6.53 -11.86 12.76
CA SER A 87 -5.20 -12.36 12.47
C SER A 87 -4.18 -11.63 13.33
N ARG A 88 -3.23 -12.33 13.95
CA ARG A 88 -2.23 -11.72 14.85
C ARG A 88 -0.82 -12.22 14.56
N TYR A 89 0.14 -11.29 14.55
CA TYR A 89 1.57 -11.61 14.54
C TYR A 89 2.06 -12.02 15.94
N THR A 90 2.71 -13.17 16.05
CA THR A 90 3.19 -13.73 17.34
C THR A 90 4.65 -13.37 17.66
N GLY A 91 5.33 -12.67 16.75
CA GLY A 91 6.78 -12.47 16.79
C GLY A 91 7.56 -13.46 15.92
N LYS A 92 6.96 -14.60 15.57
CA LYS A 92 7.56 -15.66 14.73
C LYS A 92 6.73 -16.00 13.51
N ASP A 93 5.41 -15.92 13.61
CA ASP A 93 4.46 -16.32 12.57
C ASP A 93 3.15 -15.52 12.75
N GLN A 94 2.15 -15.82 11.92
CA GLN A 94 0.83 -15.20 11.97
C GLN A 94 -0.24 -16.27 12.04
N HIS A 95 -1.22 -16.04 12.92
CA HIS A 95 -2.30 -16.98 13.17
C HIS A 95 -3.64 -16.27 13.18
N VAL A 96 -4.68 -16.96 12.70
CA VAL A 96 -6.08 -16.52 12.78
C VAL A 96 -6.67 -17.06 14.08
N TYR A 97 -7.35 -16.20 14.82
CA TYR A 97 -7.98 -16.49 16.09
C TYR A 97 -9.45 -16.12 16.08
N ARG A 98 -10.18 -16.69 17.05
CA ARG A 98 -11.52 -16.32 17.45
C ARG A 98 -11.56 -16.01 18.94
N ARG A 99 -12.31 -14.99 19.33
CA ARG A 99 -12.54 -14.63 20.74
C ARG A 99 -13.92 -13.99 20.90
N ALA A 100 -14.54 -14.11 22.08
CA ALA A 100 -15.70 -13.30 22.42
C ALA A 100 -15.28 -11.84 22.71
N VAL A 101 -16.10 -10.88 22.28
CA VAL A 101 -15.85 -9.44 22.50
C VAL A 101 -15.84 -9.09 24.00
N SER A 102 -16.64 -9.78 24.81
CA SER A 102 -16.64 -9.65 26.28
C SER A 102 -15.33 -10.13 26.94
N GLY A 103 -14.44 -10.76 26.18
CA GLY A 103 -13.21 -11.37 26.65
C GLY A 103 -13.31 -12.88 26.87
N GLY A 104 -12.23 -13.48 27.38
CA GLY A 104 -12.08 -14.94 27.50
C GLY A 104 -10.90 -15.48 26.70
N GLU A 105 -10.87 -16.81 26.55
CA GLU A 105 -9.81 -17.53 25.83
C GLU A 105 -9.83 -17.22 24.34
N GLU A 106 -8.64 -17.12 23.75
CA GLU A 106 -8.43 -16.96 22.31
C GLU A 106 -8.23 -18.34 21.67
N GLN A 107 -9.13 -18.72 20.78
CA GLN A 107 -9.04 -19.98 20.06
C GLN A 107 -8.29 -19.79 18.75
N ALA A 108 -7.16 -20.46 18.57
CA ALA A 108 -6.47 -20.51 17.28
C ALA A 108 -7.27 -21.34 16.27
N LEU A 109 -7.42 -20.84 15.03
CA LEU A 109 -8.18 -21.47 13.96
C LEU A 109 -7.32 -21.88 12.77
N PHE A 110 -6.31 -21.07 12.43
CA PHE A 110 -5.50 -21.24 11.23
C PHE A 110 -4.13 -20.58 11.41
N GLY A 111 -3.13 -20.98 10.63
CA GLY A 111 -1.79 -20.38 10.63
C GLY A 111 -0.66 -21.33 11.03
N GLU A 112 -1.00 -22.48 11.63
CA GLU A 112 0.00 -23.47 12.03
C GLU A 112 0.81 -23.97 10.83
N GLY A 113 2.14 -24.02 10.98
CA GLY A 113 3.06 -24.46 9.94
C GLY A 113 3.48 -23.36 8.94
N TYR A 114 2.82 -22.20 8.92
CA TYR A 114 3.29 -21.07 8.13
C TYR A 114 4.46 -20.36 8.83
N GLY A 115 5.51 -20.06 8.06
CA GLY A 115 6.72 -19.43 8.56
C GLY A 115 6.63 -17.89 8.68
N PRO A 116 7.67 -17.24 9.25
CA PRO A 116 7.76 -15.79 9.45
C PRO A 116 7.74 -14.96 8.17
N ASP A 117 7.87 -15.58 7.00
CA ASP A 117 7.92 -14.93 5.71
C ASP A 117 6.55 -14.88 5.00
N LYS A 118 5.51 -15.42 5.64
CA LYS A 118 4.12 -15.39 5.16
C LYS A 118 3.30 -14.37 5.92
N ILE A 119 2.34 -13.80 5.22
CA ILE A 119 1.33 -12.91 5.81
C ILE A 119 0.01 -13.68 5.80
N VAL A 120 -0.56 -13.94 6.97
CA VAL A 120 -1.86 -14.60 7.15
C VAL A 120 -2.85 -13.54 7.60
N GLY A 121 -3.85 -13.29 6.78
CA GLY A 121 -4.93 -12.33 7.02
C GLY A 121 -6.30 -12.99 6.98
N SER A 122 -7.29 -12.32 7.56
CA SER A 122 -8.66 -12.83 7.62
C SER A 122 -9.68 -11.70 7.57
N GLY A 123 -10.83 -11.96 6.96
CA GLY A 123 -12.02 -11.11 6.96
C GLY A 123 -13.30 -11.94 7.02
N ILE A 124 -14.45 -11.30 7.21
CA ILE A 124 -15.76 -11.97 7.17
C ILE A 124 -16.54 -11.45 5.95
N SER A 125 -17.30 -12.32 5.30
CA SER A 125 -18.25 -11.95 4.22
C SER A 125 -19.28 -10.92 4.70
N ASP A 126 -19.86 -10.18 3.77
CA ASP A 126 -20.85 -9.13 4.04
C ASP A 126 -22.06 -9.63 4.86
N ASP A 127 -22.50 -10.86 4.58
CA ASP A 127 -23.60 -11.52 5.30
C ASP A 127 -23.20 -12.06 6.69
N GLY A 128 -21.91 -12.00 7.03
CA GLY A 128 -21.37 -12.48 8.29
C GLY A 128 -21.17 -14.00 8.38
N ARG A 129 -21.47 -14.75 7.33
CA ARG A 129 -21.53 -16.21 7.36
C ARG A 129 -20.18 -16.87 7.14
N TYR A 130 -19.30 -16.30 6.34
CA TYR A 130 -18.06 -16.94 5.95
C TYR A 130 -16.85 -16.17 6.48
N LEU A 131 -15.95 -16.89 7.16
CA LEU A 131 -14.60 -16.39 7.43
C LEU A 131 -13.74 -16.67 6.20
N LEU A 132 -13.23 -15.63 5.56
CA LEU A 132 -12.30 -15.67 4.44
C LEU A 132 -10.88 -15.52 4.97
N ILE A 133 -9.97 -16.38 4.55
CA ILE A 133 -8.58 -16.40 5.02
C ILE A 133 -7.64 -16.40 3.82
N GLN A 134 -6.68 -15.47 3.84
CA GLN A 134 -5.65 -15.35 2.82
C GLN A 134 -4.27 -15.60 3.43
N VAL A 135 -3.43 -16.33 2.69
CA VAL A 135 -1.99 -16.44 2.96
C VAL A 135 -1.19 -15.87 1.81
N ALA A 136 -0.53 -14.73 2.02
CA ALA A 136 0.37 -14.13 1.05
C ALA A 136 1.84 -14.52 1.28
N TYR A 137 2.54 -14.87 0.20
CA TYR A 137 3.95 -15.24 0.22
C TYR A 137 4.84 -13.97 0.20
N GLY A 138 4.72 -13.18 1.27
CA GLY A 138 5.31 -11.85 1.44
C GLY A 138 4.48 -10.73 0.80
N SER A 139 5.03 -9.51 0.74
CA SER A 139 4.40 -8.36 0.10
C SER A 139 4.55 -8.40 -1.42
N ALA A 140 3.51 -7.95 -2.14
CA ALA A 140 3.42 -8.08 -3.60
C ALA A 140 3.72 -9.51 -4.08
N ALA A 141 3.16 -10.48 -3.36
CA ALA A 141 3.47 -11.88 -3.52
C ALA A 141 3.24 -12.36 -4.97
N LYS A 142 4.04 -13.32 -5.41
CA LYS A 142 3.75 -14.08 -6.64
C LYS A 142 2.62 -15.09 -6.43
N LYS A 143 2.35 -15.47 -5.18
CA LYS A 143 1.40 -16.48 -4.78
C LYS A 143 0.61 -16.02 -3.57
N THR A 144 -0.70 -16.19 -3.61
CA THR A 144 -1.55 -16.26 -2.42
C THR A 144 -2.25 -17.61 -2.34
N GLU A 145 -2.69 -17.97 -1.14
CA GLU A 145 -3.56 -19.11 -0.88
C GLU A 145 -4.84 -18.58 -0.25
N GLU A 146 -5.98 -19.15 -0.64
CA GLU A 146 -7.30 -18.66 -0.25
C GLU A 146 -8.12 -19.80 0.34
N TYR A 147 -8.75 -19.53 1.48
CA TYR A 147 -9.53 -20.48 2.24
C TYR A 147 -10.81 -19.82 2.75
N PHE A 148 -11.81 -20.63 3.09
CA PHE A 148 -13.00 -20.15 3.77
C PHE A 148 -13.50 -21.13 4.85
N LYS A 149 -14.29 -20.63 5.79
CA LYS A 149 -15.04 -21.44 6.77
C LYS A 149 -16.45 -20.90 6.89
N ASP A 150 -17.45 -21.78 6.77
CA ASP A 150 -18.84 -21.46 7.11
C ASP A 150 -18.97 -21.38 8.64
N LEU A 151 -19.20 -20.18 9.16
CA LEU A 151 -19.30 -19.87 10.58
C LEU A 151 -20.62 -20.34 11.20
N ASN A 152 -21.61 -20.71 10.39
CA ASN A 152 -22.84 -21.33 10.86
C ASN A 152 -22.72 -22.86 11.02
N SER A 153 -21.53 -23.41 10.79
CA SER A 153 -21.26 -24.84 10.94
C SER A 153 -19.97 -25.11 11.72
N ASP A 154 -19.89 -26.27 12.37
CA ASP A 154 -18.65 -26.78 12.95
C ASP A 154 -17.71 -27.40 11.90
N GLY A 155 -18.00 -27.20 10.60
CA GLY A 155 -17.21 -27.74 9.50
C GLY A 155 -15.76 -27.22 9.46
N PRO A 156 -14.85 -27.96 8.81
CA PRO A 156 -13.45 -27.55 8.70
C PRO A 156 -13.28 -26.31 7.80
N ILE A 157 -12.12 -25.67 7.90
CA ILE A 157 -11.67 -24.69 6.91
C ILE A 157 -11.47 -25.40 5.58
N GLN A 158 -12.04 -24.85 4.51
CA GLN A 158 -11.98 -25.37 3.16
C GLN A 158 -11.03 -24.56 2.29
N THR A 159 -10.30 -25.23 1.41
CA THR A 159 -9.39 -24.59 0.46
C THR A 159 -10.14 -24.16 -0.79
N ILE A 160 -9.93 -22.91 -1.21
CA ILE A 160 -10.36 -22.39 -2.50
C ILE A 160 -9.23 -22.59 -3.52
N VAL A 161 -8.02 -22.15 -3.17
CA VAL A 161 -6.80 -22.33 -3.99
C VAL A 161 -5.55 -22.25 -3.14
N ASN A 162 -4.60 -23.18 -3.35
CA ASN A 162 -3.30 -23.15 -2.67
C ASN A 162 -2.12 -23.66 -3.53
N ASP A 163 -2.37 -24.02 -4.78
CA ASP A 163 -1.46 -24.74 -5.68
C ASP A 163 -1.14 -23.94 -6.95
N VAL A 164 -1.65 -22.71 -7.07
CA VAL A 164 -1.41 -21.83 -8.23
C VAL A 164 -0.45 -20.71 -7.83
N GLU A 165 0.62 -20.52 -8.59
CA GLU A 165 1.51 -19.36 -8.46
C GLU A 165 0.88 -18.12 -9.11
N ALA A 166 -0.13 -17.58 -8.44
CA ALA A 166 -0.78 -16.32 -8.78
C ALA A 166 -1.32 -15.66 -7.52
N ARG A 167 -1.64 -14.37 -7.62
CA ARG A 167 -2.40 -13.67 -6.59
C ARG A 167 -3.87 -13.89 -6.81
N PHE A 168 -4.57 -14.08 -5.71
CA PHE A 168 -6.00 -14.11 -5.61
C PHE A 168 -6.43 -13.12 -4.51
N SER A 169 -7.60 -12.55 -4.67
CA SER A 169 -8.36 -11.92 -3.61
C SER A 169 -9.77 -12.45 -3.76
N VAL A 170 -10.34 -12.99 -2.68
CA VAL A 170 -11.65 -13.63 -2.72
C VAL A 170 -12.62 -12.87 -1.85
N ASP A 171 -13.80 -12.64 -2.39
CA ASP A 171 -14.96 -12.16 -1.67
C ASP A 171 -16.13 -13.14 -1.85
N GLU A 172 -17.18 -12.99 -1.04
CA GLU A 172 -18.39 -13.78 -1.13
C GLU A 172 -19.62 -12.88 -1.26
N ALA A 173 -20.48 -13.20 -2.22
CA ALA A 173 -21.79 -12.60 -2.33
C ALA A 173 -22.77 -13.57 -2.99
N ASP A 174 -24.00 -13.62 -2.47
CA ASP A 174 -25.11 -14.43 -3.00
C ASP A 174 -24.76 -15.92 -3.19
N GLY A 175 -24.00 -16.51 -2.26
CA GLY A 175 -23.56 -17.90 -2.33
C GLY A 175 -22.51 -18.14 -3.41
N LYS A 176 -21.88 -17.08 -3.94
CA LYS A 176 -20.81 -17.16 -4.93
C LYS A 176 -19.50 -16.64 -4.35
N LEU A 177 -18.43 -17.37 -4.63
CA LEU A 177 -17.08 -16.86 -4.45
C LEU A 177 -16.70 -16.05 -5.68
N ILE A 178 -16.26 -14.82 -5.47
CA ILE A 178 -15.76 -13.90 -6.50
C ILE A 178 -14.25 -13.79 -6.34
N LEU A 179 -13.51 -14.23 -7.34
CA LEU A 179 -12.04 -14.32 -7.28
C LEU A 179 -11.42 -13.32 -8.25
N GLN A 180 -10.85 -12.24 -7.72
CA GLN A 180 -9.95 -11.37 -8.49
C GLN A 180 -8.58 -12.05 -8.57
N THR A 181 -8.02 -12.22 -9.76
CA THR A 181 -6.73 -12.91 -9.90
C THR A 181 -5.92 -12.48 -11.11
N ASN A 182 -4.58 -12.53 -10.97
CA ASN A 182 -3.64 -12.37 -12.08
C ASN A 182 -3.24 -13.71 -12.75
N TRP A 183 -3.88 -14.83 -12.41
CA TRP A 183 -3.57 -16.14 -12.96
C TRP A 183 -3.79 -16.17 -14.49
N ASN A 184 -2.70 -16.22 -15.25
CA ASN A 184 -2.68 -16.09 -16.72
C ASN A 184 -3.32 -14.78 -17.24
N ALA A 185 -3.37 -13.75 -16.41
CA ALA A 185 -3.99 -12.46 -16.71
C ALA A 185 -3.21 -11.33 -16.02
N PRO A 186 -2.11 -10.81 -16.59
CA PRO A 186 -1.27 -9.81 -15.93
C PRO A 186 -2.01 -8.51 -15.54
N ASN A 187 -3.07 -8.12 -16.25
CA ASN A 187 -3.96 -7.00 -15.86
C ASN A 187 -5.14 -7.42 -14.97
N GLU A 188 -5.08 -8.64 -14.47
CA GLU A 188 -6.06 -9.34 -13.67
C GLU A 188 -7.41 -9.60 -14.38
N ARG A 189 -8.16 -10.55 -13.83
CA ARG A 189 -9.48 -10.97 -14.28
C ARG A 189 -10.34 -11.35 -13.08
N VAL A 190 -11.63 -11.54 -13.31
CA VAL A 190 -12.57 -12.01 -12.29
C VAL A 190 -13.09 -13.39 -12.66
N MET A 191 -12.92 -14.34 -11.75
CA MET A 191 -13.52 -15.67 -11.82
C MET A 191 -14.67 -15.76 -10.81
N ILE A 192 -15.62 -16.66 -11.05
CA ILE A 192 -16.73 -16.93 -10.15
C ILE A 192 -16.95 -18.44 -9.99
N THR A 193 -17.36 -18.86 -8.79
CA THR A 193 -17.81 -20.23 -8.54
C THR A 193 -18.86 -20.26 -7.44
N ASP A 194 -19.66 -21.32 -7.40
CA ASP A 194 -20.56 -21.56 -6.27
C ASP A 194 -19.76 -21.95 -5.02
N ILE A 195 -20.10 -21.37 -3.86
CA ILE A 195 -19.42 -21.67 -2.60
C ILE A 195 -19.67 -23.09 -2.09
N ALA A 196 -20.79 -23.72 -2.49
CA ALA A 196 -21.07 -25.12 -2.20
C ALA A 196 -20.21 -26.08 -3.04
N THR A 197 -19.68 -25.61 -4.18
CA THR A 197 -18.79 -26.40 -5.06
C THR A 197 -17.57 -25.59 -5.48
N PRO A 198 -16.69 -25.19 -4.53
CA PRO A 198 -15.64 -24.19 -4.74
C PRO A 198 -14.45 -24.70 -5.56
N GLN A 199 -14.45 -25.99 -5.93
CA GLN A 199 -13.34 -26.63 -6.63
C GLN A 199 -13.06 -25.96 -7.98
N ARG A 200 -11.78 -25.82 -8.34
CA ARG A 200 -11.33 -25.14 -9.57
C ARG A 200 -12.04 -25.59 -10.86
N ALA A 201 -12.44 -26.86 -10.96
CA ALA A 201 -13.16 -27.38 -12.12
C ALA A 201 -14.50 -26.67 -12.38
N ASN A 202 -15.08 -26.02 -11.37
CA ASN A 202 -16.34 -25.29 -11.46
C ASN A 202 -16.16 -23.78 -11.67
N TRP A 203 -14.92 -23.29 -11.65
CA TRP A 203 -14.64 -21.87 -11.85
C TRP A 203 -14.99 -21.45 -13.26
N LYS A 204 -15.66 -20.31 -13.38
CA LYS A 204 -15.99 -19.67 -14.65
C LYS A 204 -15.32 -18.32 -14.72
N GLU A 205 -14.77 -17.98 -15.87
CA GLU A 205 -14.30 -16.62 -16.12
C GLU A 205 -15.52 -15.72 -16.26
N LEU A 206 -15.68 -14.78 -15.32
CA LEU A 206 -16.81 -13.87 -15.26
C LEU A 206 -16.51 -12.59 -16.04
N VAL A 207 -15.36 -11.99 -15.76
CA VAL A 207 -14.85 -10.82 -16.49
C VAL A 207 -13.43 -11.14 -16.95
N PRO A 208 -13.20 -11.25 -18.27
CA PRO A 208 -11.88 -11.56 -18.80
C PRO A 208 -10.90 -10.39 -18.59
N GLU A 209 -9.62 -10.68 -18.74
CA GLU A 209 -8.57 -9.67 -18.64
C GLU A 209 -8.76 -8.54 -19.67
N ASN A 210 -8.70 -7.28 -19.22
CA ASN A 210 -8.65 -6.13 -20.11
C ASN A 210 -7.20 -5.78 -20.46
N LYS A 211 -6.82 -5.90 -21.74
CA LYS A 211 -5.45 -5.61 -22.19
C LYS A 211 -5.08 -4.12 -22.16
N ASN A 212 -6.05 -3.23 -22.09
CA ASN A 212 -5.84 -1.78 -22.10
C ASN A 212 -5.98 -1.14 -20.71
N ALA A 213 -6.47 -1.90 -19.71
CA ALA A 213 -6.71 -1.37 -18.37
C ALA A 213 -6.39 -2.41 -17.28
N ALA A 214 -5.62 -2.02 -16.27
CA ALA A 214 -5.28 -2.88 -15.14
C ALA A 214 -6.40 -2.85 -14.10
N LEU A 215 -7.00 -4.00 -13.78
CA LEU A 215 -7.96 -4.11 -12.68
C LEU A 215 -7.23 -3.89 -11.34
N GLN A 216 -7.76 -2.99 -10.52
CA GLN A 216 -7.19 -2.58 -9.23
C GLN A 216 -8.02 -3.06 -8.04
N GLY A 217 -9.25 -3.53 -8.26
CA GLY A 217 -10.13 -3.95 -7.19
C GLY A 217 -11.52 -4.35 -7.69
N VAL A 218 -12.11 -5.30 -7.00
CA VAL A 218 -13.50 -5.70 -7.10
C VAL A 218 -14.21 -5.33 -5.81
N SER A 219 -15.45 -4.87 -5.89
CA SER A 219 -16.33 -4.62 -4.75
C SER A 219 -17.74 -5.09 -5.08
N THR A 220 -18.49 -5.50 -4.07
CA THR A 220 -19.87 -5.95 -4.18
C THR A 220 -20.80 -4.91 -3.58
N ALA A 221 -21.88 -4.55 -4.27
CA ALA A 221 -22.95 -3.71 -3.70
C ALA A 221 -24.23 -3.80 -4.53
N GLY A 222 -25.39 -3.74 -3.88
CA GLY A 222 -26.70 -3.68 -4.53
C GLY A 222 -26.94 -4.74 -5.60
N GLY A 223 -26.56 -5.99 -5.33
CA GLY A 223 -26.71 -7.12 -6.25
C GLY A 223 -25.75 -7.13 -7.45
N LYS A 224 -24.73 -6.27 -7.45
CA LYS A 224 -23.77 -6.10 -8.56
C LYS A 224 -22.32 -6.18 -8.08
N LEU A 225 -21.42 -6.37 -9.04
CA LEU A 225 -19.98 -6.21 -8.89
C LEU A 225 -19.54 -4.88 -9.49
N TYR A 226 -18.68 -4.14 -8.80
CA TYR A 226 -18.06 -2.93 -9.29
C TYR A 226 -16.56 -3.14 -9.43
N LEU A 227 -16.08 -3.11 -10.66
CA LEU A 227 -14.67 -3.32 -11.00
C LEU A 227 -14.01 -1.98 -11.24
N ARG A 228 -12.97 -1.69 -10.45
CA ARG A 228 -12.16 -0.47 -10.55
C ARG A 228 -10.89 -0.74 -11.33
N TYR A 229 -10.72 -0.07 -12.46
CA TYR A 229 -9.57 -0.17 -13.35
C TYR A 229 -8.71 1.10 -13.36
N LEU A 230 -7.48 0.95 -13.83
CA LEU A 230 -6.68 2.02 -14.37
C LEU A 230 -6.49 1.84 -15.88
N GLU A 231 -7.01 2.76 -16.67
CA GLU A 231 -6.75 2.85 -18.11
C GLU A 231 -5.86 4.06 -18.36
N ASN A 232 -4.62 3.84 -18.79
CA ASN A 232 -3.59 4.89 -18.87
C ASN A 232 -3.47 5.70 -17.56
N VAL A 233 -3.50 5.00 -16.42
CA VAL A 233 -3.43 5.58 -15.07
C VAL A 233 -4.62 6.49 -14.71
N LYS A 234 -5.73 6.40 -15.43
CA LYS A 234 -6.98 7.10 -15.11
C LYS A 234 -7.99 6.12 -14.53
N PRO A 235 -8.72 6.51 -13.47
CA PRO A 235 -9.69 5.64 -12.86
C PRO A 235 -10.87 5.40 -13.79
N ARG A 236 -11.32 4.14 -13.85
CA ARG A 236 -12.55 3.74 -14.53
C ARG A 236 -13.27 2.73 -13.64
N VAL A 237 -14.56 2.91 -13.38
CA VAL A 237 -15.35 2.01 -12.54
C VAL A 237 -16.56 1.54 -13.31
N VAL A 238 -16.68 0.23 -13.50
CA VAL A 238 -17.75 -0.39 -14.31
C VAL A 238 -18.50 -1.41 -13.46
N GLY A 239 -19.83 -1.31 -13.45
CA GLY A 239 -20.73 -2.28 -12.85
C GLY A 239 -20.88 -3.53 -13.72
N TYR A 240 -21.00 -4.70 -13.10
CA TYR A 240 -21.22 -5.98 -13.74
C TYR A 240 -22.26 -6.79 -12.95
N THR A 241 -23.06 -7.55 -13.67
CA THR A 241 -23.93 -8.59 -13.10
C THR A 241 -23.13 -9.87 -12.81
N LEU A 242 -23.68 -10.79 -12.02
CA LEU A 242 -23.05 -12.09 -11.70
C LEU A 242 -22.99 -13.07 -12.88
N ASP A 243 -23.56 -12.73 -14.04
CA ASP A 243 -23.39 -13.44 -15.31
C ASP A 243 -22.36 -12.76 -16.25
N GLY A 244 -21.69 -11.70 -15.77
CA GLY A 244 -20.55 -11.07 -16.43
C GLY A 244 -20.94 -9.99 -17.44
N GLN A 245 -22.20 -9.57 -17.50
CA GLN A 245 -22.63 -8.51 -18.39
C GLN A 245 -22.25 -7.13 -17.82
N PRO A 246 -21.51 -6.30 -18.58
CA PRO A 246 -21.22 -4.94 -18.16
C PRO A 246 -22.52 -4.13 -18.12
N GLN A 247 -22.62 -3.26 -17.13
CA GLN A 247 -23.75 -2.38 -16.88
C GLN A 247 -23.29 -0.92 -17.02
N GLU A 248 -23.44 -0.15 -15.95
CA GLU A 248 -23.11 1.27 -15.92
C GLU A 248 -21.64 1.55 -15.63
N GLU A 249 -21.17 2.71 -16.07
CA GLU A 249 -19.84 3.23 -15.76
C GLU A 249 -19.96 4.52 -14.95
N ILE A 250 -19.25 4.61 -13.83
CA ILE A 250 -19.16 5.84 -13.03
C ILE A 250 -18.15 6.77 -13.71
N LYS A 251 -18.62 7.94 -14.13
CA LYS A 251 -17.81 8.94 -14.83
C LYS A 251 -17.21 9.95 -13.86
N PHE A 252 -15.96 10.35 -14.13
CA PHE A 252 -15.24 11.36 -13.36
C PHE A 252 -14.89 12.55 -14.26
N GLU A 253 -15.09 13.77 -13.78
CA GLU A 253 -14.90 14.99 -14.58
C GLU A 253 -13.42 15.40 -14.68
N THR A 254 -12.57 14.95 -13.75
CA THR A 254 -11.16 15.35 -13.68
C THR A 254 -10.26 14.14 -13.47
N LEU A 255 -8.97 14.31 -13.78
CA LEU A 255 -7.93 13.36 -13.36
C LEU A 255 -7.93 13.26 -11.83
N GLY A 256 -7.82 12.05 -11.30
CA GLY A 256 -7.87 11.82 -9.88
C GLY A 256 -7.75 10.36 -9.53
N THR A 257 -8.09 10.06 -8.28
CA THR A 257 -8.07 8.73 -7.68
C THR A 257 -9.45 8.44 -7.10
N VAL A 258 -9.95 7.23 -7.34
CA VAL A 258 -11.18 6.72 -6.73
C VAL A 258 -10.89 5.48 -5.88
N THR A 259 -11.59 5.33 -4.77
CA THR A 259 -11.58 4.11 -3.96
C THR A 259 -12.43 3.02 -4.62
N ASN A 260 -12.39 1.80 -4.10
CA ASN A 260 -13.47 0.84 -4.35
C ASN A 260 -14.79 1.38 -3.79
N LEU A 261 -15.91 0.81 -4.23
CA LEU A 261 -17.19 1.10 -3.61
C LEU A 261 -17.26 0.37 -2.26
N ALA A 262 -17.80 1.06 -1.26
CA ALA A 262 -18.12 0.55 0.05
C ALA A 262 -19.64 0.52 0.18
N GLY A 263 -20.22 -0.67 0.20
CA GLY A 263 -21.64 -0.92 0.34
C GLY A 263 -21.87 -2.40 0.66
N THR A 264 -23.11 -2.75 0.99
CA THR A 264 -23.50 -4.14 1.23
C THR A 264 -24.22 -4.68 0.00
N TRP A 265 -24.29 -6.00 -0.13
CA TRP A 265 -24.95 -6.69 -1.24
C TRP A 265 -26.42 -6.26 -1.40
N ASP A 266 -27.12 -6.07 -0.29
CA ASP A 266 -28.55 -5.75 -0.28
C ASP A 266 -28.85 -4.24 -0.24
N SER A 267 -27.83 -3.39 -0.13
CA SER A 267 -28.04 -1.93 -0.11
C SER A 267 -28.14 -1.35 -1.52
N PRO A 268 -29.18 -0.53 -1.82
CA PRO A 268 -29.26 0.20 -3.08
C PRO A 268 -28.32 1.41 -3.14
N VAL A 269 -27.58 1.68 -2.06
CA VAL A 269 -26.62 2.78 -1.95
C VAL A 269 -25.25 2.23 -1.59
N ALA A 270 -24.24 2.66 -2.34
CA ALA A 270 -22.84 2.45 -2.03
C ALA A 270 -22.11 3.79 -1.92
N PHE A 271 -20.91 3.79 -1.35
CA PHE A 271 -20.10 4.98 -1.18
C PHE A 271 -18.76 4.81 -1.86
N TYR A 272 -18.25 5.88 -2.46
CA TYR A 272 -16.86 5.93 -2.92
C TYR A 272 -16.26 7.30 -2.62
N SER A 273 -14.95 7.34 -2.42
CA SER A 273 -14.22 8.60 -2.28
C SER A 273 -13.46 8.91 -3.57
N PHE A 274 -13.53 10.16 -4.01
CA PHE A 274 -12.73 10.69 -5.11
C PHE A 274 -11.87 11.86 -4.62
N SER A 275 -10.63 11.94 -5.11
CA SER A 275 -9.74 13.08 -4.88
C SER A 275 -8.75 13.29 -6.03
N SER A 276 -8.11 14.44 -6.05
CA SER A 276 -6.97 14.78 -6.94
C SER A 276 -6.02 15.70 -6.18
N PHE A 277 -4.81 15.98 -6.68
CA PHE A 277 -3.82 16.77 -5.93
C PHE A 277 -4.38 18.05 -5.30
N ALA A 278 -5.19 18.81 -6.04
CA ALA A 278 -5.86 20.02 -5.59
C ALA A 278 -7.39 19.86 -5.38
N VAL A 279 -7.94 18.65 -5.48
CA VAL A 279 -9.37 18.36 -5.22
C VAL A 279 -9.47 17.60 -3.91
N PRO A 280 -9.97 18.24 -2.83
CA PRO A 280 -10.12 17.61 -1.52
C PRO A 280 -10.94 16.31 -1.59
N PRO A 281 -10.62 15.30 -0.75
CA PRO A 281 -11.35 14.06 -0.72
C PRO A 281 -12.84 14.30 -0.50
N THR A 282 -13.63 13.76 -1.42
CA THR A 282 -15.07 13.89 -1.46
C THR A 282 -15.67 12.49 -1.52
N ILE A 283 -16.45 12.15 -0.51
CA ILE A 283 -17.26 10.94 -0.44
C ILE A 283 -18.56 11.21 -1.19
N TYR A 284 -18.87 10.35 -2.15
CA TYR A 284 -20.11 10.34 -2.89
C TYR A 284 -20.97 9.17 -2.42
N ALA A 285 -22.25 9.43 -2.19
CA ALA A 285 -23.27 8.39 -2.12
C ALA A 285 -23.70 8.08 -3.56
N TYR A 286 -23.58 6.83 -3.95
CA TYR A 286 -23.92 6.31 -5.26
C TYR A 286 -25.19 5.49 -5.17
N ASP A 287 -26.24 5.96 -5.81
CA ASP A 287 -27.51 5.25 -5.92
C ASP A 287 -27.42 4.26 -7.09
N ILE A 288 -27.46 2.97 -6.76
CA ILE A 288 -27.27 1.85 -7.69
C ILE A 288 -28.45 1.68 -8.64
N THR A 289 -29.63 2.18 -8.28
CA THR A 289 -30.84 2.03 -9.10
C THR A 289 -30.91 3.11 -10.19
N SER A 290 -30.61 4.35 -9.82
CA SER A 290 -30.63 5.52 -10.71
C SER A 290 -29.29 5.80 -11.39
N HIS A 291 -28.21 5.16 -10.92
CA HIS A 291 -26.83 5.37 -11.35
C HIS A 291 -26.33 6.80 -11.12
N GLN A 292 -26.80 7.44 -10.04
CA GLN A 292 -26.45 8.83 -9.73
C GLN A 292 -25.56 8.92 -8.49
N SER A 293 -24.56 9.80 -8.58
CA SER A 293 -23.69 10.15 -7.45
C SER A 293 -24.11 11.48 -6.85
N ALA A 294 -24.34 11.52 -5.55
CA ALA A 294 -24.55 12.74 -4.78
C ALA A 294 -23.38 12.94 -3.81
N GLN A 295 -22.91 14.18 -3.65
CA GLN A 295 -21.89 14.50 -2.64
C GLN A 295 -22.46 14.21 -1.24
N PHE A 296 -21.85 13.26 -0.53
CA PHE A 296 -22.24 12.91 0.84
C PHE A 296 -21.43 13.70 1.87
N PHE A 297 -20.10 13.76 1.67
CA PHE A 297 -19.20 14.49 2.54
C PHE A 297 -17.98 14.96 1.77
N ARG A 298 -17.52 16.19 2.04
CA ARG A 298 -16.29 16.74 1.47
C ARG A 298 -15.42 17.27 2.59
N ILE A 299 -14.15 16.89 2.60
CA ILE A 299 -13.18 17.49 3.52
C ILE A 299 -13.10 18.99 3.24
N ASN A 300 -13.33 19.79 4.28
CA ASN A 300 -13.19 21.24 4.19
C ASN A 300 -11.70 21.61 4.24
N ALA A 301 -11.11 21.86 3.08
CA ALA A 301 -9.73 22.33 2.94
C ALA A 301 -9.73 23.72 2.26
N PRO A 302 -8.89 24.67 2.71
CA PRO A 302 -8.83 26.03 2.16
C PRO A 302 -8.06 26.06 0.83
N VAL A 303 -8.56 25.35 -0.18
CA VAL A 303 -7.98 25.25 -1.52
C VAL A 303 -9.00 25.63 -2.58
N ASN A 304 -8.60 26.49 -3.50
CA ASN A 304 -9.37 26.77 -4.70
C ASN A 304 -8.84 25.91 -5.86
N SER A 305 -9.47 24.75 -6.09
CA SER A 305 -9.03 23.79 -7.12
C SER A 305 -8.94 24.40 -8.53
N ALA A 306 -9.71 25.46 -8.80
CA ALA A 306 -9.72 26.14 -10.10
C ALA A 306 -8.42 26.92 -10.39
N ASP A 307 -7.57 27.17 -9.40
CA ASP A 307 -6.31 27.90 -9.56
C ASP A 307 -5.16 27.03 -10.11
N PHE A 308 -5.36 25.71 -10.16
CA PHE A 308 -4.34 24.75 -10.52
C PHE A 308 -4.65 24.06 -11.84
N ASN A 309 -3.60 23.68 -12.56
CA ASN A 309 -3.64 22.68 -13.61
C ASN A 309 -3.04 21.39 -13.06
N VAL A 310 -3.69 20.26 -13.35
CA VAL A 310 -3.13 18.92 -13.19
C VAL A 310 -3.15 18.29 -14.57
N GLU A 311 -1.98 18.01 -15.12
CA GLU A 311 -1.85 17.38 -16.43
C GLU A 311 -1.14 16.03 -16.31
N GLN A 312 -1.48 15.11 -17.21
CA GLN A 312 -0.75 13.87 -17.39
C GLN A 312 0.16 14.04 -18.60
N VAL A 313 1.46 13.90 -18.38
CA VAL A 313 2.47 13.87 -19.42
C VAL A 313 3.07 12.47 -19.53
N TRP A 314 3.82 12.25 -20.60
CA TRP A 314 4.47 10.99 -20.85
C TRP A 314 5.87 11.23 -21.40
N TYR A 315 6.85 10.62 -20.76
CA TYR A 315 8.25 10.70 -21.14
C TYR A 315 8.77 9.31 -21.53
N THR A 316 9.97 9.28 -22.09
CA THR A 316 10.61 8.05 -22.55
C THR A 316 11.76 7.73 -21.61
N SER A 317 11.76 6.53 -21.04
CA SER A 317 12.84 6.01 -20.21
C SER A 317 14.03 5.58 -21.06
N LYS A 318 15.14 5.24 -20.42
CA LYS A 318 16.41 4.88 -21.06
C LYS A 318 16.31 3.77 -22.09
N ASP A 319 15.42 2.80 -21.87
CA ASP A 319 15.21 1.65 -22.76
C ASP A 319 14.09 1.86 -23.79
N GLY A 320 13.55 3.08 -23.90
CA GLY A 320 12.44 3.41 -24.79
C GLY A 320 11.05 3.24 -24.17
N THR A 321 10.95 2.73 -22.94
CA THR A 321 9.65 2.58 -22.26
C THR A 321 8.97 3.93 -22.08
N ARG A 322 7.69 4.01 -22.43
CA ARG A 322 6.85 5.20 -22.21
C ARG A 322 6.32 5.19 -20.77
N VAL A 323 6.68 6.20 -19.99
CA VAL A 323 6.32 6.30 -18.56
C VAL A 323 5.44 7.54 -18.34
N PRO A 324 4.28 7.41 -17.66
CA PRO A 324 3.44 8.55 -17.34
C PRO A 324 3.94 9.32 -16.11
N MET A 325 3.58 10.59 -16.05
CA MET A 325 3.79 11.44 -14.88
C MET A 325 2.66 12.46 -14.77
N PHE A 326 2.17 12.69 -13.57
CA PHE A 326 1.28 13.80 -13.29
C PHE A 326 2.09 15.02 -12.88
N VAL A 327 1.75 16.19 -13.44
CA VAL A 327 2.39 17.46 -13.11
C VAL A 327 1.31 18.46 -12.70
N MET A 328 1.46 19.03 -11.50
CA MET A 328 0.61 20.08 -10.96
C MET A 328 1.37 21.40 -10.88
N TYR A 329 0.71 22.47 -11.31
CA TYR A 329 1.22 23.83 -11.26
C TYR A 329 0.08 24.85 -11.25
N LYS A 330 0.38 26.09 -10.84
CA LYS A 330 -0.59 27.19 -10.84
C LYS A 330 -0.92 27.63 -12.27
N LYS A 331 -2.18 27.94 -12.55
CA LYS A 331 -2.59 28.49 -13.86
C LYS A 331 -1.81 29.77 -14.17
N GLY A 332 -1.41 29.91 -15.43
CA GLY A 332 -0.59 31.03 -15.91
C GLY A 332 0.91 30.91 -15.65
N MET A 333 1.38 29.86 -14.96
CA MET A 333 2.81 29.58 -14.78
C MET A 333 3.52 29.46 -16.13
N GLN A 334 4.70 30.08 -16.21
CA GLN A 334 5.54 30.07 -17.40
C GLN A 334 6.66 29.03 -17.26
N ARG A 335 6.89 28.24 -18.31
CA ARG A 335 7.97 27.24 -18.34
C ARG A 335 9.31 27.90 -18.68
N THR A 336 9.88 28.60 -17.70
CA THR A 336 11.14 29.34 -17.84
C THR A 336 12.38 28.52 -17.47
N GLY A 337 12.19 27.30 -16.95
CA GLY A 337 13.26 26.48 -16.36
C GLY A 337 13.66 26.92 -14.95
N ALA A 338 13.08 27.98 -14.38
CA ALA A 338 13.44 28.49 -13.05
C ALA A 338 12.41 28.15 -11.96
N ASN A 339 11.34 27.40 -12.27
CA ASN A 339 10.31 27.11 -11.28
C ASN A 339 10.81 26.06 -10.26
N PRO A 340 10.72 26.33 -8.94
CA PRO A 340 11.02 25.36 -7.91
C PRO A 340 10.15 24.11 -8.08
N THR A 341 10.77 22.96 -8.30
CA THR A 341 10.06 21.74 -8.65
C THR A 341 10.33 20.65 -7.64
N LEU A 342 9.28 19.97 -7.18
CA LEU A 342 9.37 18.79 -6.34
C LEU A 342 8.89 17.57 -7.12
N LEU A 343 9.81 16.70 -7.48
CA LEU A 343 9.53 15.42 -8.14
C LEU A 343 9.48 14.29 -7.10
N THR A 344 8.47 13.42 -7.19
CA THR A 344 8.32 12.26 -6.32
C THR A 344 7.86 11.03 -7.10
N GLY A 345 8.03 9.85 -6.49
CA GLY A 345 7.70 8.55 -7.05
C GLY A 345 7.88 7.44 -6.01
N TYR A 346 7.42 6.24 -6.35
CA TYR A 346 7.57 5.05 -5.51
C TYR A 346 8.19 3.88 -6.27
N GLY A 347 7.48 3.32 -7.26
CA GLY A 347 8.01 2.28 -8.15
C GLY A 347 8.34 0.96 -7.46
N GLY A 348 7.34 0.26 -6.96
CA GLY A 348 7.52 -1.05 -6.34
C GLY A 348 6.25 -1.61 -5.71
N PHE A 349 6.28 -2.89 -5.39
CA PHE A 349 5.23 -3.62 -4.66
C PHE A 349 3.86 -3.61 -5.33
N VAL A 350 3.78 -3.51 -6.65
CA VAL A 350 2.52 -3.39 -7.42
C VAL A 350 1.64 -2.21 -6.98
N LEU A 351 2.19 -1.25 -6.22
CA LEU A 351 1.46 -0.07 -5.76
C LEU A 351 1.40 0.99 -6.86
N SER A 352 0.18 1.40 -7.22
CA SER A 352 -0.06 2.47 -8.19
C SER A 352 0.10 3.85 -7.55
N SER A 353 0.92 4.71 -8.15
CA SER A 353 1.18 6.08 -7.67
C SER A 353 0.18 7.07 -8.26
N LEU A 354 -0.99 7.22 -7.64
CA LEU A 354 -2.10 8.00 -8.20
C LEU A 354 -2.20 9.43 -7.63
N PRO A 355 -2.78 10.39 -8.37
CA PRO A 355 -2.94 11.76 -7.90
C PRO A 355 -4.02 11.80 -6.82
N ASN A 356 -3.60 11.67 -5.56
CA ASN A 356 -4.44 11.83 -4.37
C ASN A 356 -4.32 13.27 -3.86
N PHE A 357 -5.34 13.77 -3.15
CA PHE A 357 -5.23 15.08 -2.50
C PHE A 357 -4.00 15.18 -1.61
N SER A 358 -3.22 16.24 -1.81
CA SER A 358 -1.94 16.44 -1.14
C SER A 358 -1.82 17.88 -0.66
N PRO A 359 -1.99 18.14 0.65
CA PRO A 359 -1.75 19.46 1.23
C PRO A 359 -0.34 19.99 0.94
N ASN A 360 0.64 19.09 0.83
CA ASN A 360 2.01 19.43 0.46
C ASN A 360 2.10 19.90 -1.00
N ALA A 361 1.45 19.20 -1.93
CA ALA A 361 1.43 19.60 -3.35
C ALA A 361 0.72 20.95 -3.52
N VAL A 362 -0.42 21.14 -2.84
CA VAL A 362 -1.18 22.40 -2.82
C VAL A 362 -0.31 23.53 -2.30
N THR A 363 0.20 23.42 -1.07
CA THR A 363 1.04 24.45 -0.44
C THR A 363 2.26 24.79 -1.30
N TRP A 364 2.94 23.78 -1.84
CA TRP A 364 4.11 23.98 -2.71
C TRP A 364 3.75 24.76 -3.97
N THR A 365 2.64 24.40 -4.61
CA THR A 365 2.22 24.99 -5.88
C THR A 365 1.62 26.38 -5.72
N GLU A 366 0.92 26.65 -4.61
CA GLU A 366 0.42 27.99 -4.28
C GLU A 366 1.55 29.02 -4.17
N ASN A 367 2.72 28.57 -3.71
CA ASN A 367 3.95 29.35 -3.60
C ASN A 367 4.79 29.37 -4.89
N GLY A 368 4.18 29.04 -6.04
CA GLY A 368 4.81 29.12 -7.36
C GLY A 368 5.66 27.90 -7.74
N GLY A 369 5.60 26.84 -6.95
CA GLY A 369 6.27 25.58 -7.26
C GLY A 369 5.54 24.73 -8.30
N VAL A 370 6.25 23.73 -8.81
CA VAL A 370 5.71 22.62 -9.61
C VAL A 370 5.81 21.34 -8.79
N TYR A 371 4.75 20.55 -8.76
CA TYR A 371 4.74 19.24 -8.12
C TYR A 371 4.58 18.14 -9.18
N ALA A 372 5.45 17.13 -9.18
CA ALA A 372 5.43 16.05 -10.17
C ALA A 372 5.44 14.67 -9.49
N LEU A 373 4.58 13.77 -9.96
CA LEU A 373 4.48 12.38 -9.51
C LEU A 373 4.69 11.44 -10.69
N ALA A 374 5.82 10.71 -10.70
CA ALA A 374 6.15 9.77 -11.76
C ALA A 374 5.58 8.37 -11.47
N ASN A 375 4.94 7.77 -12.49
CA ASN A 375 4.32 6.44 -12.43
C ASN A 375 5.29 5.35 -12.87
N LEU A 376 6.34 5.17 -12.07
CA LEU A 376 7.50 4.33 -12.40
C LEU A 376 7.13 2.84 -12.52
N ARG A 377 7.91 2.08 -13.29
CA ARG A 377 7.89 0.61 -13.24
C ARG A 377 8.09 0.10 -11.81
N GLY A 378 7.66 -1.13 -11.56
CA GLY A 378 7.53 -1.67 -10.21
C GLY A 378 6.18 -1.37 -9.54
N GLY A 379 5.47 -0.33 -10.00
CA GLY A 379 4.09 -0.07 -9.60
C GLY A 379 3.06 -0.99 -10.27
N GLY A 380 1.78 -0.73 -10.01
CA GLY A 380 0.64 -1.51 -10.52
C GLY A 380 -0.17 -0.84 -11.62
N GLU A 381 0.31 0.30 -12.15
CA GLU A 381 -0.43 1.15 -13.09
C GLU A 381 -0.83 0.43 -14.39
N PHE A 382 0.02 -0.49 -14.85
CA PHE A 382 -0.20 -1.32 -16.04
C PHE A 382 -0.08 -2.82 -15.72
N GLY A 383 -0.56 -3.21 -14.53
CA GLY A 383 -0.63 -4.60 -14.07
C GLY A 383 0.72 -5.24 -13.77
N GLU A 384 0.72 -6.57 -13.68
CA GLU A 384 1.85 -7.39 -13.24
C GLU A 384 3.09 -7.22 -14.12
N ALA A 385 2.91 -6.97 -15.42
CA ALA A 385 4.04 -6.75 -16.33
C ALA A 385 4.83 -5.49 -15.95
N TRP A 386 4.14 -4.42 -15.57
CA TRP A 386 4.75 -3.17 -15.10
C TRP A 386 5.49 -3.35 -13.78
N HIS A 387 4.89 -4.11 -12.86
CA HIS A 387 5.52 -4.47 -11.59
C HIS A 387 6.81 -5.27 -11.80
N ARG A 388 6.74 -6.35 -12.60
CA ARG A 388 7.90 -7.22 -12.87
C ARG A 388 9.05 -6.50 -13.55
N ALA A 389 8.74 -5.53 -14.41
CA ALA A 389 9.74 -4.70 -15.08
C ALA A 389 10.49 -3.75 -14.14
N GLY A 390 10.09 -3.62 -12.87
CA GLY A 390 10.75 -2.80 -11.85
C GLY A 390 10.97 -3.50 -10.51
N MET A 391 10.98 -4.83 -10.48
CA MET A 391 11.28 -5.62 -9.28
C MET A 391 12.57 -6.42 -9.45
N ARG A 392 13.11 -6.91 -8.33
CA ARG A 392 14.30 -7.76 -8.27
C ARG A 392 15.49 -7.28 -9.12
N GLU A 393 15.97 -8.09 -10.06
CA GLU A 393 17.07 -7.78 -10.97
C GLU A 393 16.77 -6.60 -11.90
N ASN A 394 15.49 -6.33 -12.17
CA ASN A 394 15.04 -5.20 -12.98
C ASN A 394 14.86 -3.91 -12.17
N LYS A 395 15.24 -3.89 -10.88
CA LYS A 395 14.99 -2.73 -10.02
C LYS A 395 15.69 -1.45 -10.51
N GLN A 396 16.79 -1.57 -11.27
CA GLN A 396 17.45 -0.43 -11.89
C GLN A 396 16.54 0.34 -12.86
N ASN A 397 15.60 -0.35 -13.53
CA ASN A 397 14.65 0.29 -14.44
C ASN A 397 13.79 1.36 -13.73
N VAL A 398 13.48 1.15 -12.44
CA VAL A 398 12.74 2.13 -11.63
C VAL A 398 13.55 3.41 -11.45
N PHE A 399 14.86 3.28 -11.24
CA PHE A 399 15.76 4.41 -11.09
C PHE A 399 15.95 5.13 -12.42
N ASP A 400 16.13 4.38 -13.51
CA ASP A 400 16.24 4.91 -14.88
C ASP A 400 14.96 5.66 -15.30
N ASP A 401 13.77 5.16 -14.92
CA ASP A 401 12.49 5.83 -15.13
C ASP A 401 12.43 7.17 -14.37
N PHE A 402 12.93 7.22 -13.15
CA PHE A 402 12.86 8.43 -12.31
C PHE A 402 13.89 9.47 -12.73
N GLU A 403 15.08 9.04 -13.16
CA GLU A 403 16.07 9.90 -13.83
C GLU A 403 15.50 10.52 -15.10
N SER A 404 14.80 9.72 -15.91
CA SER A 404 14.19 10.21 -17.14
C SER A 404 13.02 11.17 -16.87
N ALA A 405 12.28 11.02 -15.75
CA ALA A 405 11.30 12.01 -15.31
C ALA A 405 11.94 13.36 -14.97
N ALA A 406 13.05 13.34 -14.21
CA ALA A 406 13.80 14.54 -13.87
C ALA A 406 14.31 15.25 -15.14
N GLN A 407 14.91 14.49 -16.06
CA GLN A 407 15.40 15.02 -17.33
C GLN A 407 14.25 15.61 -18.17
N TYR A 408 13.10 14.94 -18.24
CA TYR A 408 11.93 15.45 -18.95
C TYR A 408 11.46 16.81 -18.40
N LEU A 409 11.39 16.96 -17.07
CA LEU A 409 10.98 18.23 -16.45
C LEU A 409 11.95 19.37 -16.78
N ILE A 410 13.24 19.08 -16.87
CA ILE A 410 14.29 20.03 -17.26
C ILE A 410 14.18 20.40 -18.74
N ASP A 411 14.09 19.40 -19.62
CA ASP A 411 14.05 19.57 -21.08
C ASP A 411 12.78 20.31 -21.53
N GLN A 412 11.66 20.09 -20.82
CA GLN A 412 10.40 20.80 -21.07
C GLN A 412 10.31 22.16 -20.36
N HIS A 413 11.42 22.62 -19.78
CA HIS A 413 11.55 23.92 -19.11
C HIS A 413 10.57 24.14 -17.96
N TYR A 414 10.07 23.08 -17.32
CA TYR A 414 9.40 23.26 -16.02
C TYR A 414 10.41 23.77 -15.00
N THR A 415 11.63 23.24 -15.03
CA THR A 415 12.67 23.50 -14.03
C THR A 415 14.07 23.38 -14.60
N SER A 416 15.08 23.45 -13.73
CA SER A 416 16.49 23.20 -14.03
C SER A 416 17.10 22.41 -12.86
N PRO A 417 18.29 21.81 -13.00
CA PRO A 417 18.95 21.12 -11.90
C PRO A 417 19.06 21.96 -10.61
N GLN A 418 19.27 23.27 -10.74
CA GLN A 418 19.37 24.20 -9.61
C GLN A 418 18.04 24.44 -8.89
N HIS A 419 16.90 24.13 -9.53
CA HIS A 419 15.56 24.35 -9.01
C HIS A 419 14.77 23.05 -8.80
N LEU A 420 15.37 21.88 -9.05
CA LEU A 420 14.74 20.58 -8.89
C LEU A 420 15.13 19.93 -7.55
N GLY A 421 14.12 19.61 -6.75
CA GLY A 421 14.23 18.72 -5.59
C GLY A 421 13.50 17.40 -5.84
N ILE A 422 13.98 16.32 -5.23
CA ILE A 422 13.31 15.01 -5.24
C ILE A 422 12.90 14.59 -3.82
N SER A 423 11.78 13.86 -3.71
CA SER A 423 11.28 13.34 -2.43
C SER A 423 10.75 11.91 -2.55
N GLY A 424 11.04 11.09 -1.54
CA GLY A 424 10.55 9.72 -1.47
C GLY A 424 10.62 9.11 -0.07
N GLY A 425 9.67 8.21 0.22
CA GLY A 425 9.54 7.54 1.51
C GLY A 425 9.51 6.01 1.39
N SER A 426 10.03 5.28 2.38
CA SER A 426 10.07 3.80 2.38
C SER A 426 10.85 3.26 1.16
N ASN A 427 10.23 2.52 0.24
CA ASN A 427 10.80 2.18 -1.08
C ASN A 427 11.13 3.43 -1.92
N GLY A 428 10.33 4.48 -1.83
CA GLY A 428 10.67 5.79 -2.40
C GLY A 428 11.93 6.40 -1.76
N GLY A 429 12.26 6.03 -0.52
CA GLY A 429 13.51 6.39 0.12
C GLY A 429 14.72 5.70 -0.52
N LEU A 430 14.57 4.43 -0.91
CA LEU A 430 15.55 3.72 -1.75
C LEU A 430 15.71 4.43 -3.11
N LEU A 431 14.60 4.79 -3.74
CA LEU A 431 14.56 5.48 -5.03
C LEU A 431 15.39 6.77 -5.02
N VAL A 432 15.10 7.70 -4.10
CA VAL A 432 15.79 9.00 -4.08
C VAL A 432 17.24 8.91 -3.62
N THR A 433 17.59 7.89 -2.83
CA THR A 433 18.99 7.64 -2.46
C THR A 433 19.78 7.00 -3.59
N ALA A 434 19.18 6.08 -4.36
CA ALA A 434 19.76 5.59 -5.59
C ALA A 434 20.02 6.74 -6.58
N PHE A 435 19.03 7.60 -6.81
CA PHE A 435 19.17 8.78 -7.66
C PHE A 435 20.33 9.67 -7.20
N LEU A 436 20.38 10.03 -5.90
CA LEU A 436 21.44 10.87 -5.35
C LEU A 436 22.85 10.27 -5.59
N THR A 437 22.98 8.94 -5.55
CA THR A 437 24.27 8.27 -5.78
C THR A 437 24.63 8.12 -7.26
N GLN A 438 23.65 8.13 -8.15
CA GLN A 438 23.83 7.88 -9.60
C GLN A 438 23.89 9.18 -10.41
N ARG A 439 22.99 10.13 -10.14
CA ARG A 439 22.79 11.39 -10.87
C ARG A 439 22.62 12.61 -9.97
N PRO A 440 23.58 12.89 -9.04
CA PRO A 440 23.51 14.08 -8.20
C PRO A 440 23.53 15.39 -9.02
N ASP A 441 24.02 15.35 -10.27
CA ASP A 441 24.09 16.49 -11.19
C ASP A 441 22.72 17.04 -11.63
N LEU A 442 21.64 16.27 -11.46
CA LEU A 442 20.30 16.65 -11.93
C LEU A 442 19.43 17.34 -10.87
N VAL A 443 19.85 17.40 -9.60
CA VAL A 443 19.03 17.90 -8.50
C VAL A 443 19.79 18.82 -7.57
N LYS A 444 19.08 19.74 -6.92
CA LYS A 444 19.62 20.61 -5.87
C LYS A 444 19.27 20.16 -4.46
N ALA A 445 18.19 19.38 -4.30
CA ALA A 445 17.74 18.92 -2.99
C ALA A 445 17.16 17.50 -3.01
N VAL A 446 17.34 16.76 -1.92
CA VAL A 446 16.78 15.42 -1.71
C VAL A 446 16.12 15.33 -0.35
N VAL A 447 14.85 14.93 -0.33
CA VAL A 447 14.10 14.60 0.89
C VAL A 447 13.89 13.09 0.96
N CYS A 448 14.55 12.45 1.91
CA CYS A 448 14.56 11.00 2.07
C CYS A 448 13.89 10.60 3.39
N SER A 449 12.73 9.92 3.30
CA SER A 449 11.92 9.59 4.48
C SER A 449 11.91 8.10 4.78
N TYR A 450 12.25 7.72 6.03
CA TYR A 450 12.24 6.36 6.59
C TYR A 450 12.70 5.28 5.59
N PRO A 451 13.95 5.38 5.08
CA PRO A 451 14.32 4.72 3.84
C PRO A 451 14.87 3.30 4.03
N LEU A 452 14.74 2.48 2.98
CA LEU A 452 15.41 1.17 2.86
C LEU A 452 16.69 1.32 2.05
N ILE A 453 17.83 1.40 2.73
CA ILE A 453 19.11 1.76 2.07
C ILE A 453 20.22 0.72 2.23
N ASP A 454 20.17 -0.13 3.26
CA ASP A 454 21.08 -1.27 3.39
C ASP A 454 20.45 -2.49 2.73
N MET A 455 20.44 -2.49 1.40
CA MET A 455 19.82 -3.56 0.61
C MET A 455 20.55 -4.91 0.71
N ILE A 456 21.71 -4.96 1.39
CA ILE A 456 22.41 -6.22 1.69
C ILE A 456 21.84 -6.85 2.95
N ARG A 457 21.36 -6.08 3.93
CA ARG A 457 20.94 -6.64 5.24
C ARG A 457 19.48 -6.38 5.58
N TYR A 458 18.75 -5.66 4.73
CA TYR A 458 17.41 -5.18 5.03
C TYR A 458 16.48 -6.27 5.57
N GLN A 459 16.54 -7.49 5.02
CA GLN A 459 15.71 -8.65 5.40
C GLN A 459 15.90 -9.14 6.85
N ARG A 460 16.98 -8.71 7.51
CA ARG A 460 17.29 -9.05 8.91
C ARG A 460 16.62 -8.13 9.93
N PHE A 461 15.90 -7.10 9.49
CA PHE A 461 15.31 -6.10 10.37
C PHE A 461 13.77 -6.14 10.33
N LEU A 462 13.16 -6.24 11.52
CA LEU A 462 11.69 -6.18 11.70
C LEU A 462 10.95 -7.13 10.73
N VAL A 463 9.93 -6.61 10.04
CA VAL A 463 9.09 -7.32 9.06
C VAL A 463 9.64 -7.29 7.64
N ALA A 464 10.85 -6.76 7.43
CA ALA A 464 11.41 -6.53 6.09
C ALA A 464 11.59 -7.81 5.26
N ARG A 465 11.55 -8.97 5.91
CA ARG A 465 11.53 -10.29 5.26
C ARG A 465 10.35 -10.45 4.31
N PHE A 466 9.22 -9.80 4.58
CA PHE A 466 8.09 -9.76 3.65
C PHE A 466 8.43 -9.12 2.31
N TRP A 467 9.50 -8.35 2.20
CA TRP A 467 9.90 -7.70 0.96
C TRP A 467 10.97 -8.48 0.17
N VAL A 468 11.37 -9.67 0.62
CA VAL A 468 12.23 -10.59 -0.16
C VAL A 468 11.63 -10.96 -1.52
N PRO A 469 10.31 -11.14 -1.69
CA PRO A 469 9.73 -11.32 -3.02
C PRO A 469 10.01 -10.16 -3.97
N GLU A 470 10.02 -8.91 -3.47
CA GLU A 470 10.25 -7.68 -4.24
C GLU A 470 11.73 -7.44 -4.52
N TYR A 471 12.56 -7.53 -3.48
CA TYR A 471 13.98 -7.18 -3.54
C TYR A 471 14.91 -8.38 -3.41
N GLY A 472 14.48 -9.63 -3.52
CA GLY A 472 15.37 -10.77 -3.31
C GLY A 472 16.05 -10.77 -1.93
N SER A 473 17.04 -11.64 -1.73
CA SER A 473 17.79 -11.70 -0.47
C SER A 473 19.27 -11.89 -0.75
N SER A 474 20.12 -11.23 0.03
CA SER A 474 21.57 -11.48 0.03
C SER A 474 21.94 -12.81 0.70
N GLU A 475 20.99 -13.45 1.39
CA GLU A 475 21.18 -14.79 1.97
C GLU A 475 21.06 -15.89 0.91
N ASP A 476 20.57 -15.56 -0.29
CA ASP A 476 20.66 -16.39 -1.48
C ASP A 476 21.91 -16.01 -2.28
N PRO A 477 22.92 -16.90 -2.40
CA PRO A 477 24.18 -16.59 -3.08
C PRO A 477 24.02 -16.19 -4.55
N GLU A 478 23.04 -16.75 -5.27
CA GLU A 478 22.83 -16.43 -6.68
C GLU A 478 22.20 -15.04 -6.83
N GLN A 479 21.24 -14.71 -5.97
CA GLN A 479 20.66 -13.37 -5.93
C GLN A 479 21.68 -12.31 -5.48
N PHE A 480 22.58 -12.66 -4.55
CA PHE A 480 23.66 -11.78 -4.12
C PHE A 480 24.65 -11.48 -5.25
N LYS A 481 25.09 -12.50 -5.99
CA LYS A 481 26.01 -12.35 -7.14
C LYS A 481 25.42 -11.46 -8.23
N LEU A 482 24.15 -11.67 -8.58
CA LEU A 482 23.47 -10.91 -9.64
C LEU A 482 23.38 -9.41 -9.30
N ARG A 483 23.23 -9.07 -8.02
CA ARG A 483 23.05 -7.69 -7.55
C ARG A 483 24.32 -6.95 -7.20
N TYR A 484 25.31 -7.68 -6.69
CA TYR A 484 26.57 -7.11 -6.22
C TYR A 484 27.75 -7.78 -6.92
N PRO A 485 27.81 -7.81 -8.26
CA PRO A 485 28.83 -8.59 -8.98
C PRO A 485 30.25 -8.18 -8.59
N ARG A 486 30.50 -6.88 -8.37
CA ARG A 486 31.81 -6.37 -7.92
C ARG A 486 32.17 -6.80 -6.49
N ARG A 487 31.18 -6.93 -5.61
CA ARG A 487 31.40 -7.31 -4.20
C ARG A 487 31.48 -8.82 -4.02
N ALA A 488 30.68 -9.57 -4.79
CA ALA A 488 30.79 -11.02 -4.87
C ALA A 488 32.16 -11.45 -5.42
N ALA A 489 32.71 -10.73 -6.41
CA ALA A 489 34.07 -10.96 -6.90
C ALA A 489 35.14 -10.70 -5.82
N ALA A 490 34.98 -9.65 -5.01
CA ALA A 490 35.89 -9.34 -3.90
C ALA A 490 35.82 -10.41 -2.77
N CYS A 491 34.63 -10.83 -2.37
CA CYS A 491 34.48 -11.91 -1.38
C CYS A 491 35.02 -13.27 -1.89
N ALA A 492 34.88 -13.55 -3.20
CA ALA A 492 35.46 -14.75 -3.81
C ALA A 492 36.99 -14.66 -4.01
N GLN A 493 37.59 -13.49 -3.82
CA GLN A 493 39.04 -13.31 -3.69
C GLN A 493 39.46 -13.50 -2.23
N ASP A 494 38.73 -12.93 -1.26
CA ASP A 494 38.97 -13.17 0.17
C ASP A 494 38.86 -14.67 0.53
N ASP A 495 37.81 -15.39 0.08
CA ASP A 495 37.66 -16.84 0.32
C ASP A 495 38.75 -17.70 -0.35
N ARG A 496 39.47 -17.17 -1.34
CA ARG A 496 40.64 -17.83 -1.93
C ARG A 496 41.94 -17.55 -1.17
N ASP A 497 41.98 -16.44 -0.44
CA ASP A 497 43.10 -16.05 0.38
C ASP A 497 42.98 -16.60 1.83
N ASP A 498 41.77 -16.98 2.27
CA ASP A 498 41.45 -17.46 3.64
C ASP A 498 41.26 -19.00 3.75
N ALA A 499 42.02 -19.79 3.00
CA ALA A 499 42.17 -21.24 3.24
C ALA A 499 43.02 -21.55 4.50
N GLY A 500 42.85 -20.77 5.56
CA GLY A 500 43.48 -20.92 6.87
C GLY A 500 42.44 -20.72 7.97
N GLU A 501 42.38 -21.68 8.90
CA GLU A 501 41.42 -21.76 10.01
C GLU A 501 41.16 -20.42 10.71
N HIS A 502 39.88 -20.08 10.95
CA HIS A 502 39.40 -19.72 12.30
C HIS A 502 37.87 -19.79 12.42
N ARG A 503 37.42 -20.58 13.41
CA ARG A 503 36.05 -20.57 13.95
C ARG A 503 35.76 -19.23 14.62
N LEU A 504 34.59 -18.65 14.34
CA LEU A 504 34.00 -17.57 15.14
C LEU A 504 32.80 -18.12 15.92
N GLU A 505 32.98 -18.20 17.24
CA GLU A 505 31.96 -18.56 18.22
C GLU A 505 30.83 -17.53 18.26
N GLN A 506 29.60 -18.02 18.35
CA GLN A 506 28.41 -17.25 18.72
C GLN A 506 28.34 -17.13 20.25
N SER A 507 28.20 -15.92 20.79
CA SER A 507 27.75 -15.70 22.16
C SER A 507 26.53 -14.78 22.20
N SER A 508 25.65 -15.07 23.16
CA SER A 508 24.22 -14.76 23.18
C SER A 508 23.81 -13.61 24.12
N ALA A 509 22.62 -13.07 23.82
CA ALA A 509 21.56 -12.57 24.73
C ALA A 509 21.58 -11.12 25.26
N SER A 510 20.63 -10.29 24.77
CA SER A 510 19.54 -9.67 25.58
C SER A 510 18.57 -8.84 24.71
N PRO A 511 17.30 -8.64 25.13
CA PRO A 511 16.19 -8.24 24.25
C PRO A 511 15.83 -6.75 24.39
N LEU A 512 15.96 -5.95 23.32
CA LEU A 512 15.36 -4.60 23.26
C LEU A 512 15.05 -4.18 21.80
N PRO A 513 13.81 -3.74 21.49
CA PRO A 513 13.42 -3.32 20.14
C PRO A 513 13.82 -1.86 19.89
N ARG A 514 15.05 -1.61 19.42
CA ARG A 514 15.51 -0.25 19.02
C ARG A 514 16.48 -0.25 17.83
N LEU A 515 16.24 -1.06 16.80
CA LEU A 515 17.14 -1.20 15.64
C LEU A 515 16.50 -0.75 14.31
N GLN A 516 16.08 0.51 14.24
CA GLN A 516 15.97 1.25 12.96
C GLN A 516 16.65 2.63 12.99
N ARG A 517 17.02 3.14 14.17
CA ARG A 517 17.79 4.38 14.33
C ARG A 517 19.18 4.41 13.66
N PRO A 518 19.93 3.29 13.44
CA PRO A 518 21.29 3.39 12.93
C PRO A 518 21.41 3.59 11.41
N LEU A 519 20.39 3.26 10.60
CA LEU A 519 20.55 3.24 9.13
C LEU A 519 20.58 4.65 8.54
N GLY A 520 19.60 5.50 8.88
CA GLY A 520 19.59 6.90 8.45
C GLY A 520 20.74 7.73 9.03
N ARG A 521 21.14 7.48 10.28
CA ARG A 521 22.30 8.15 10.91
C ARG A 521 23.62 7.79 10.23
N ARG A 522 23.87 6.49 9.96
CA ARG A 522 25.10 6.06 9.27
C ARG A 522 25.18 6.60 7.84
N ALA A 523 24.05 6.81 7.17
CA ALA A 523 24.02 7.40 5.82
C ALA A 523 24.42 8.88 5.83
N ALA A 524 23.85 9.68 6.74
CA ALA A 524 24.24 11.08 6.93
C ALA A 524 25.70 11.22 7.39
N GLU A 525 26.16 10.36 8.30
CA GLU A 525 27.54 10.35 8.80
C GLU A 525 28.56 9.89 7.72
N ARG A 526 28.22 8.89 6.90
CA ARG A 526 29.07 8.44 5.78
C ARG A 526 29.02 9.34 4.55
N ALA A 527 27.99 10.17 4.41
CA ALA A 527 27.97 11.22 3.39
C ALA A 527 29.13 12.20 3.61
N GLY A 528 29.47 12.51 4.87
CA GLY A 528 30.48 13.50 5.24
C GLY A 528 31.94 13.03 5.41
N GLN A 529 32.27 11.72 5.38
CA GLN A 529 33.59 11.25 5.89
C GLN A 529 34.34 10.20 5.03
N GLN A 530 34.38 10.27 3.70
CA GLN A 530 35.29 9.40 2.92
C GLN A 530 36.15 10.17 1.88
N PRO A 531 37.49 9.96 1.87
CA PRO A 531 38.38 10.56 0.87
C PRO A 531 38.26 9.85 -0.48
N GLY A 532 38.13 10.62 -1.57
CA GLY A 532 38.10 10.15 -2.96
C GLY A 532 36.76 10.26 -3.72
N ARG A 533 35.82 11.12 -3.30
CA ARG A 533 34.47 11.24 -3.92
C ARG A 533 34.35 12.32 -4.99
N ASP A 534 33.36 12.12 -5.86
CA ASP A 534 32.84 13.09 -6.82
C ASP A 534 32.40 14.39 -6.12
N PRO A 535 33.04 15.54 -6.40
CA PRO A 535 32.78 16.80 -5.71
C PRO A 535 31.33 17.30 -5.86
N ARG A 536 30.58 16.80 -6.85
CA ARG A 536 29.19 17.23 -7.12
C ARG A 536 28.19 16.84 -6.04
N ILE A 537 28.48 15.83 -5.21
CA ILE A 537 27.58 15.40 -4.13
C ILE A 537 27.47 16.47 -3.02
N PHE A 538 28.49 17.31 -2.84
CA PHE A 538 28.51 18.33 -1.79
C PHE A 538 27.61 19.54 -2.08
N ASP A 539 27.14 19.69 -3.32
CA ASP A 539 26.27 20.81 -3.72
C ASP A 539 24.78 20.49 -3.57
N VAL A 540 24.41 19.28 -3.12
CA VAL A 540 23.01 18.84 -2.96
C VAL A 540 22.60 18.87 -1.49
N ALA A 541 21.53 19.59 -1.16
CA ALA A 541 20.98 19.60 0.19
C ALA A 541 20.23 18.28 0.48
N VAL A 542 20.52 17.61 1.60
CA VAL A 542 19.90 16.32 1.94
C VAL A 542 19.21 16.39 3.29
N ALA A 543 17.90 16.14 3.31
CA ALA A 543 17.13 15.95 4.52
C ALA A 543 16.74 14.47 4.69
N VAL A 544 17.11 13.87 5.83
CA VAL A 544 16.75 12.47 6.15
C VAL A 544 15.83 12.43 7.36
N ALA A 545 14.61 11.95 7.16
CA ALA A 545 13.68 11.63 8.24
C ALA A 545 13.78 10.13 8.59
N VAL A 546 13.87 9.81 9.87
CA VAL A 546 13.80 8.42 10.38
C VAL A 546 12.61 8.34 11.32
N ALA A 547 11.82 7.26 11.25
CA ALA A 547 10.64 7.06 12.08
C ALA A 547 10.98 7.32 13.57
N GLY A 548 10.26 8.27 14.18
CA GLY A 548 10.42 8.67 15.58
C GLY A 548 11.37 9.83 15.88
N SER A 549 11.82 10.60 14.89
CA SER A 549 12.54 11.88 15.13
C SER A 549 12.16 12.94 14.10
N GLY A 550 11.85 14.15 14.57
CA GLY A 550 11.64 15.33 13.72
C GLY A 550 12.85 15.64 12.83
N TRP A 551 12.60 16.47 11.81
CA TRP A 551 13.57 16.88 10.77
C TRP A 551 14.94 17.24 11.35
N ARG A 552 15.98 16.59 10.85
CA ARG A 552 17.35 17.10 10.95
C ARG A 552 17.82 17.46 9.56
N VAL A 553 17.98 18.75 9.31
CA VAL A 553 18.66 19.28 8.13
C VAL A 553 20.15 19.18 8.42
N GLY A 554 20.90 18.54 7.52
CA GLY A 554 22.37 18.44 7.58
C GLY A 554 23.01 19.34 6.54
#